data_AF-A0A8J6L562-F1
#
_entry.id   AF-A0A8J6L562-F1
#
_cell.length_a   1.000
_cell.length_b   1.000
_cell.length_c   1.000
_cell.angle_alpha   90.00
_cell.angle_beta   90.00
_cell.angle_gamma   90.00
#
_symmetry.space_group_name_H-M   'P 1'
#
loop_
_entity.id
_entity.type
_entity.pdbx_description
1 polymer ?
#
loop_
_entity_poly.entity_id
_entity_poly.type
_entity_poly.pdbx_seq_one_letter_code
_entity_poly.pdbx_strand_id
1 'polypeptide(L)'
;MARGALGAEEASLRSNALSWLACGLLALLANAWIILSISAKQQKHKPLELLLCFLAGTHILMAAVPLTTFAVVQLRRQASSDYDWNESICKVFVSTYYTLALATCFTVASLSYHRMWMVRWPVNYRLSNAKKQALHAVMGIWMVSFILSTLPSIGWHNNGER
;
A
#
# COMPACT_ATOMS: atom_id res chain seq x y z
N MET A 1 -27.31 -33.27 -5.73
CA MET A 1 -26.65 -32.20 -6.50
C MET A 1 -26.08 -31.07 -5.63
N ALA A 2 -26.80 -30.54 -4.63
CA ALA A 2 -26.32 -29.42 -3.79
C ALA A 2 -25.00 -29.66 -3.01
N ARG A 3 -24.76 -30.88 -2.50
CA ARG A 3 -23.50 -31.24 -1.81
C ARG A 3 -22.26 -31.25 -2.71
N GLY A 4 -22.43 -31.51 -4.01
CA GLY A 4 -21.31 -31.50 -4.98
C GLY A 4 -20.91 -30.08 -5.39
N ALA A 5 -21.87 -29.16 -5.44
CA ALA A 5 -21.62 -27.74 -5.71
C ALA A 5 -20.88 -27.07 -4.54
N LEU A 6 -21.29 -27.34 -3.29
CA LEU A 6 -20.61 -26.85 -2.09
C LEU A 6 -19.14 -27.30 -2.01
N GLY A 7 -18.85 -28.56 -2.33
CA GLY A 7 -17.46 -29.06 -2.32
C GLY A 7 -16.58 -28.46 -3.42
N ALA A 8 -17.14 -28.15 -4.59
CA ALA A 8 -16.42 -27.49 -5.68
C ALA A 8 -16.16 -26.00 -5.39
N GLU A 9 -17.11 -25.31 -4.76
CA GLU A 9 -16.99 -23.92 -4.33
C GLU A 9 -15.95 -23.78 -3.21
N GLU A 10 -15.96 -24.66 -2.22
CA GLU A 10 -14.98 -24.68 -1.13
C GLU A 10 -13.56 -24.98 -1.63
N ALA A 11 -13.42 -25.89 -2.60
CA ALA A 11 -12.13 -26.16 -3.26
C ALA A 11 -11.64 -24.96 -4.08
N SER A 12 -12.52 -24.25 -4.78
CA SER A 12 -12.18 -23.02 -5.52
C SER A 12 -11.76 -21.90 -4.57
N LEU A 13 -12.51 -21.69 -3.48
CA LEU A 13 -12.19 -20.71 -2.44
C LEU A 13 -10.83 -21.01 -1.79
N ARG A 14 -10.55 -22.28 -1.48
CA ARG A 14 -9.26 -22.71 -0.90
C ARG A 14 -8.10 -22.56 -1.89
N SER A 15 -8.31 -22.87 -3.16
CA SER A 15 -7.33 -22.65 -4.23
C SER A 15 -7.02 -21.15 -4.41
N ASN A 16 -8.05 -20.31 -4.42
CA ASN A 16 -7.89 -18.86 -4.50
C ASN A 16 -7.15 -18.31 -3.28
N ALA A 17 -7.48 -18.77 -2.07
CA ALA A 17 -6.80 -18.36 -0.84
C ALA A 17 -5.30 -18.70 -0.86
N LEU A 18 -4.94 -19.91 -1.32
CA LEU A 18 -3.53 -20.30 -1.48
C LEU A 18 -2.80 -19.41 -2.50
N SER A 19 -3.45 -19.08 -3.62
CA SER A 19 -2.90 -18.15 -4.62
C SER A 19 -2.68 -16.74 -4.04
N TRP A 20 -3.63 -16.23 -3.26
CA TRP A 20 -3.49 -14.94 -2.58
C TRP A 20 -2.37 -14.93 -1.54
N LEU A 21 -2.22 -16.00 -0.75
CA LEU A 21 -1.15 -16.14 0.23
C LEU A 21 0.22 -16.22 -0.44
N ALA A 22 0.35 -17.02 -1.50
CA ALA A 22 1.58 -17.14 -2.27
C ALA A 22 1.97 -15.80 -2.91
N CYS A 23 1.00 -15.11 -3.53
CA CYS A 23 1.21 -13.80 -4.13
C CYS A 23 1.61 -12.76 -3.07
N GLY A 24 0.95 -12.74 -1.92
CA GLY A 24 1.26 -11.83 -0.81
C GLY A 24 2.65 -12.05 -0.23
N LEU A 25 3.03 -13.32 0.01
CA LEU A 25 4.37 -13.65 0.51
C LEU A 25 5.45 -13.28 -0.49
N LEU A 26 5.24 -13.60 -1.77
CA LEU A 26 6.17 -13.22 -2.84
C LEU A 26 6.32 -11.70 -2.94
N ALA A 27 5.21 -10.96 -2.86
CA ALA A 27 5.23 -9.50 -2.87
C ALA A 27 6.00 -8.94 -1.67
N LEU A 28 5.80 -9.47 -0.47
CA LEU A 28 6.54 -9.05 0.73
C LEU A 28 8.04 -9.31 0.59
N LEU A 29 8.43 -10.51 0.16
CA LEU A 29 9.84 -10.88 -0.04
C LEU A 29 10.49 -10.00 -1.12
N ALA A 30 9.81 -9.78 -2.25
CA ALA A 30 10.32 -8.94 -3.33
C ALA A 30 10.51 -7.49 -2.87
N ASN A 31 9.52 -6.91 -2.17
CA ASN A 31 9.62 -5.53 -1.67
C ASN A 31 10.70 -5.40 -0.58
N ALA A 32 10.82 -6.38 0.32
CA ALA A 32 11.89 -6.40 1.33
C ALA A 32 13.27 -6.52 0.67
N TRP A 33 13.40 -7.38 -0.35
CA TRP A 33 14.63 -7.55 -1.11
C TRP A 33 15.06 -6.28 -1.83
N ILE A 34 14.11 -5.50 -2.39
CA ILE A 34 14.38 -4.19 -3.00
C ILE A 34 15.00 -3.24 -1.97
N ILE A 35 14.39 -3.12 -0.79
CA ILE A 35 14.89 -2.24 0.28
C ILE A 35 16.28 -2.68 0.72
N LEU A 36 16.50 -3.97 0.96
CA LEU A 36 17.80 -4.52 1.36
C LEU A 36 18.86 -4.30 0.29
N SER A 37 18.55 -4.57 -0.98
CA SER A 37 19.48 -4.40 -2.10
C SER A 37 19.92 -2.95 -2.27
N ILE A 38 18.99 -2.00 -2.14
CA ILE A 38 19.31 -0.58 -2.23
C ILE A 38 20.12 -0.15 -1.00
N SER A 39 19.75 -0.61 0.19
CA SER A 39 20.41 -0.25 1.46
C SER A 39 21.83 -0.82 1.58
N ALA A 40 22.08 -2.02 1.05
CA ALA A 40 23.39 -2.66 1.05
C ALA A 40 24.39 -1.98 0.09
N LYS A 41 23.91 -1.11 -0.81
CA LYS A 41 24.74 -0.41 -1.77
C LYS A 41 25.56 0.69 -1.09
N GLN A 42 26.88 0.55 -1.09
CA GLN A 42 27.83 1.53 -0.51
C GLN A 42 27.89 2.86 -1.28
N GLN A 43 27.32 2.93 -2.48
CA GLN A 43 27.27 4.15 -3.29
C GLN A 43 26.18 5.09 -2.80
N LYS A 44 26.34 6.40 -3.06
CA LYS A 44 25.28 7.38 -2.75
C LYS A 44 23.98 7.00 -3.48
N HIS A 45 22.90 6.80 -2.71
CA HIS A 45 21.59 6.45 -3.26
C HIS A 45 21.12 7.49 -4.29
N LYS A 46 20.73 7.00 -5.47
CA LYS A 46 20.12 7.82 -6.51
C LYS A 46 18.69 8.21 -6.09
N PRO A 47 18.15 9.35 -6.54
CA PRO A 47 16.79 9.76 -6.19
C PRO A 47 15.73 8.73 -6.62
N LEU A 48 15.95 8.10 -7.79
CA LEU A 48 15.12 6.98 -8.26
C LEU A 48 15.11 5.79 -7.28
N GLU A 49 16.27 5.44 -6.72
CA GLU A 49 16.39 4.32 -5.76
C GLU A 49 15.63 4.64 -4.46
N LEU A 50 15.66 5.89 -4.01
CA LEU A 50 14.86 6.32 -2.84
C LEU A 50 13.36 6.19 -3.10
N LEU A 51 12.87 6.66 -4.25
CA LEU A 51 11.46 6.53 -4.62
C LEU A 51 11.04 5.05 -4.72
N LEU A 52 11.91 4.17 -5.21
CA LEU A 52 11.67 2.72 -5.23
C LEU A 52 11.62 2.12 -3.81
N CYS A 53 12.50 2.55 -2.91
CA CYS A 53 12.43 2.15 -1.51
C CYS A 53 11.13 2.59 -0.84
N PHE A 54 10.67 3.82 -1.10
CA PHE A 54 9.39 4.30 -0.56
C PHE A 54 8.20 3.52 -1.12
N LEU A 55 8.21 3.21 -2.42
CA LEU A 55 7.19 2.36 -3.04
C LEU A 55 7.16 0.96 -2.43
N ALA A 56 8.33 0.34 -2.25
CA ALA A 56 8.42 -0.97 -1.58
C ALA A 56 7.92 -0.90 -0.13
N GLY A 57 8.23 0.20 0.57
CA GLY A 57 7.72 0.49 1.90
C GLY A 57 6.20 0.59 1.97
N THR A 58 5.55 1.27 1.02
CA THR A 58 4.08 1.36 0.99
C THR A 58 3.43 0.00 0.75
N HIS A 59 4.00 -0.85 -0.10
CA HIS A 59 3.52 -2.22 -0.30
C HIS A 59 3.65 -3.10 0.96
N ILE A 60 4.77 -2.99 1.68
CA ILE A 60 4.96 -3.70 2.96
C ILE A 60 3.97 -3.18 4.01
N LEU A 61 3.80 -1.86 4.14
CA LEU A 61 2.84 -1.27 5.08
C LEU A 61 1.39 -1.67 4.77
N MET A 62 1.04 -1.77 3.48
CA MET A 62 -0.28 -2.20 3.04
C MET A 62 -0.57 -3.63 3.49
N ALA A 63 0.42 -4.52 3.35
CA ALA A 63 0.32 -5.89 3.83
C ALA A 63 0.31 -5.95 5.37
N ALA A 64 1.16 -5.16 6.03
CA ALA A 64 1.36 -5.22 7.47
C ALA A 64 0.22 -4.59 8.30
N VAL A 65 -0.56 -3.66 7.75
CA VAL A 65 -1.58 -2.93 8.50
C VAL A 65 -3.01 -3.22 7.98
N PRO A 66 -3.47 -2.75 6.80
CA PRO A 66 -4.80 -3.11 6.31
C PRO A 66 -5.03 -4.62 6.20
N LEU A 67 -4.17 -5.35 5.49
CA LEU A 67 -4.41 -6.78 5.21
C LEU A 67 -4.40 -7.63 6.49
N THR A 68 -3.47 -7.40 7.40
CA THR A 68 -3.44 -8.08 8.71
C THR A 68 -4.65 -7.73 9.57
N THR A 69 -5.06 -6.45 9.62
CA THR A 69 -6.24 -6.03 10.38
C THR A 69 -7.48 -6.74 9.88
N PHE A 70 -7.68 -6.77 8.56
CA PHE A 70 -8.79 -7.50 7.95
C PHE A 70 -8.73 -9.00 8.28
N ALA A 71 -7.56 -9.64 8.15
CA ALA A 71 -7.40 -11.05 8.45
C ALA A 71 -7.66 -11.38 9.93
N VAL A 72 -7.18 -10.54 10.86
CA VAL A 72 -7.40 -10.70 12.30
C VAL A 72 -8.88 -10.58 12.63
N VAL A 73 -9.58 -9.57 12.08
CA VAL A 73 -11.01 -9.39 12.35
C VAL A 73 -11.80 -10.59 11.85
N GLN A 74 -11.49 -11.08 10.64
CA GLN A 74 -12.17 -12.25 10.08
C GLN A 74 -11.92 -13.53 10.90
N LEU A 75 -10.67 -13.76 11.34
CA LEU A 75 -10.33 -14.92 12.16
C LEU A 75 -11.04 -14.87 13.53
N ARG A 76 -11.09 -13.69 14.15
CA ARG A 76 -11.76 -13.48 15.43
C ARG A 76 -13.27 -13.66 15.31
N ARG A 77 -13.86 -13.18 14.22
CA ARG A 77 -15.28 -13.38 13.90
C ARG A 77 -15.64 -14.85 13.69
N GLN A 78 -14.76 -15.64 13.07
CA GLN A 78 -14.93 -17.09 12.95
C GLN A 78 -14.83 -17.81 14.31
N ALA A 79 -13.93 -17.37 15.18
CA ALA A 79 -13.74 -17.97 16.51
C ALA A 79 -14.80 -17.52 17.54
N SER A 80 -15.38 -16.34 17.37
CA SER A 80 -16.39 -15.77 18.27
C SER A 80 -17.37 -14.94 17.46
N SER A 81 -18.63 -15.37 17.41
CA SER A 81 -19.69 -14.71 16.65
C SER A 81 -19.99 -13.27 17.11
N ASP A 82 -19.48 -12.86 18.28
CA ASP A 82 -19.71 -11.54 18.88
C ASP A 82 -18.58 -10.52 18.58
N TYR A 83 -17.54 -10.92 17.84
CA TYR A 83 -16.47 -10.02 17.42
C TYR A 83 -16.72 -9.49 16.00
N ASP A 84 -17.13 -8.23 15.88
CA ASP A 84 -17.36 -7.57 14.59
C ASP A 84 -16.63 -6.21 14.48
N TRP A 85 -16.67 -5.60 13.30
CA TRP A 85 -16.05 -4.30 13.04
C TRP A 85 -16.67 -3.20 13.91
N ASN A 86 -15.86 -2.60 14.79
CA ASN A 86 -16.22 -1.35 15.45
C ASN A 86 -16.02 -0.17 14.47
N GLU A 87 -16.85 0.87 14.59
CA GLU A 87 -16.78 2.11 13.80
C GLU A 87 -15.38 2.72 13.80
N SER A 88 -14.72 2.77 14.97
CA SER A 88 -13.35 3.29 15.08
C SER A 88 -12.34 2.46 14.30
N ILE A 89 -12.44 1.12 14.36
CA ILE A 89 -11.53 0.20 13.65
C ILE A 89 -11.76 0.32 12.14
N CYS A 90 -13.02 0.40 11.71
CA CYS A 90 -13.39 0.58 10.31
C CYS A 90 -12.84 1.91 9.75
N LYS A 91 -13.03 3.03 10.47
CA LYS A 91 -12.51 4.35 10.06
C LYS A 91 -10.98 4.36 9.93
N VAL A 92 -10.27 3.78 10.90
CA VAL A 92 -8.80 3.69 10.86
C VAL A 92 -8.34 2.79 9.72
N PHE A 93 -8.98 1.63 9.52
CA PHE A 93 -8.68 0.70 8.44
C PHE A 93 -8.85 1.35 7.06
N VAL A 94 -10.01 1.97 6.83
CA VAL A 94 -10.35 2.64 5.56
C VAL A 94 -9.39 3.81 5.29
N SER A 95 -9.18 4.68 6.27
CA SER A 95 -8.25 5.80 6.14
C SER A 95 -6.82 5.32 5.84
N THR A 96 -6.34 4.30 6.55
CA THR A 96 -5.01 3.74 6.31
C THR A 96 -4.89 3.12 4.93
N TYR A 97 -5.88 2.33 4.50
CA TYR A 97 -5.94 1.72 3.18
C TYR A 97 -5.83 2.79 2.07
N TYR A 98 -6.68 3.82 2.13
CA TYR A 98 -6.67 4.88 1.13
C TYR A 98 -5.39 5.73 1.17
N THR A 99 -4.85 6.00 2.36
CA THR A 99 -3.57 6.72 2.50
C THR A 99 -2.45 5.96 1.77
N LEU A 100 -2.33 4.66 2.01
CA LEU A 100 -1.28 3.83 1.42
C LEU A 100 -1.47 3.62 -0.09
N ALA A 101 -2.73 3.48 -0.53
CA ALA A 101 -3.06 3.38 -1.96
C ALA A 101 -2.68 4.68 -2.70
N LEU A 102 -3.09 5.83 -2.19
CA LEU A 102 -2.76 7.14 -2.75
C LEU A 102 -1.24 7.39 -2.74
N ALA A 103 -0.57 7.08 -1.64
CA ALA A 103 0.88 7.21 -1.53
C ALA A 103 1.60 6.35 -2.58
N THR A 104 1.12 5.13 -2.81
CA THR A 104 1.63 4.23 -3.87
C THR A 104 1.43 4.85 -5.25
N CYS A 105 0.21 5.30 -5.57
CA CYS A 105 -0.10 5.92 -6.86
C CYS A 105 0.75 7.17 -7.13
N PHE A 106 0.84 8.10 -6.18
CA PHE A 106 1.64 9.30 -6.37
C PHE A 106 3.15 9.03 -6.41
N THR A 107 3.63 7.99 -5.72
CA THR A 107 5.03 7.53 -5.82
C THR A 107 5.33 6.98 -7.21
N VAL A 108 4.43 6.16 -7.78
CA VAL A 108 4.54 5.67 -9.16
C VAL A 108 4.51 6.82 -10.18
N ALA A 109 3.59 7.79 -10.00
CA ALA A 109 3.55 8.99 -10.83
C ALA A 109 4.86 9.79 -10.76
N SER A 110 5.41 9.96 -9.55
CA SER A 110 6.68 10.65 -9.33
C SER A 110 7.88 9.90 -9.94
N LEU A 111 7.87 8.56 -9.91
CA LEU A 111 8.86 7.74 -10.60
C LEU A 111 8.81 7.94 -12.12
N SER A 112 7.61 7.95 -12.70
CA SER A 112 7.39 8.21 -14.13
C SER A 112 7.85 9.61 -14.52
N TYR A 113 7.49 10.61 -13.72
CA TYR A 113 7.94 11.99 -13.91
C TYR A 113 9.47 12.10 -13.81
N HIS A 114 10.10 11.47 -12.82
CA HIS A 114 11.54 11.48 -12.65
C HIS A 114 12.26 10.87 -13.86
N ARG A 115 11.75 9.76 -14.40
CA ARG A 115 12.29 9.15 -15.64
C ARG A 115 12.16 10.08 -16.83
N MET A 116 11.01 10.70 -17.02
CA MET A 116 10.78 11.68 -18.08
C MET A 116 11.73 12.87 -17.95
N TRP A 117 11.92 13.38 -16.74
CA TRP A 117 12.75 14.55 -16.47
C TRP A 117 14.24 14.30 -16.80
N MET A 118 14.76 13.12 -16.46
CA MET A 118 16.13 12.73 -16.82
C MET A 118 16.36 12.72 -18.34
N VAL A 119 15.35 12.30 -19.13
CA VAL A 119 15.45 12.23 -20.59
C VAL A 119 15.27 13.60 -21.22
N ARG A 120 14.26 14.36 -20.80
CA ARG A 120 13.91 15.61 -21.46
C ARG A 120 14.91 16.72 -21.16
N TRP A 121 15.40 16.82 -19.91
CA TRP A 121 16.26 17.90 -19.42
C TRP A 121 17.50 17.38 -18.64
N PRO A 122 18.43 16.68 -19.32
CA PRO A 122 19.56 16.01 -18.67
C PRO A 122 20.54 16.96 -17.97
N VAL A 123 20.76 18.15 -18.53
CA VAL A 123 21.69 19.15 -17.97
C VAL A 123 21.14 19.73 -16.67
N ASN A 124 19.87 20.14 -16.67
CA ASN A 124 19.20 20.63 -15.46
C ASN A 124 19.12 19.55 -14.39
N TYR A 125 18.85 18.30 -14.78
CA TYR A 125 18.85 17.17 -13.86
C TYR A 125 20.21 16.97 -13.18
N ARG A 126 21.33 17.03 -13.92
CA ARG A 126 22.69 16.89 -13.36
C ARG A 126 23.07 18.02 -12.40
N LEU A 127 22.59 19.23 -12.65
CA LEU A 127 22.83 20.40 -11.80
C LEU A 127 21.88 20.47 -10.60
N SER A 128 20.75 19.74 -10.66
CA SER A 128 19.75 19.74 -9.59
C SER A 128 20.16 18.87 -8.40
N ASN A 129 19.69 19.27 -7.21
CA ASN A 129 19.74 18.43 -6.01
C ASN A 129 18.58 17.42 -6.01
N ALA A 130 18.51 16.56 -7.03
CA ALA A 130 17.40 15.63 -7.26
C ALA A 130 17.08 14.75 -6.04
N LYS A 131 18.08 14.42 -5.20
CA LYS A 131 17.88 13.67 -3.95
C LYS A 131 17.03 14.45 -2.93
N LYS A 132 17.34 15.74 -2.73
CA LYS A 132 16.58 16.62 -1.83
C LYS A 132 15.16 16.84 -2.38
N GLN A 133 15.02 16.95 -3.69
CA GLN A 133 13.70 17.07 -4.32
C GLN A 133 12.88 15.79 -4.18
N ALA A 134 13.48 14.61 -4.32
CA ALA A 134 12.79 13.33 -4.09
C ALA A 134 12.30 13.20 -2.64
N LEU A 135 13.09 13.63 -1.65
CA LEU A 135 12.64 13.64 -0.25
C LEU A 135 11.46 14.60 -0.02
N HIS A 136 11.50 15.81 -0.59
CA HIS A 136 10.34 16.72 -0.53
C HIS A 136 9.12 16.16 -1.24
N ALA A 137 9.31 15.51 -2.39
CA ALA A 137 8.22 14.86 -3.12
C ALA A 137 7.57 13.79 -2.24
N VAL A 138 8.35 12.94 -1.58
CA VAL A 138 7.85 11.93 -0.65
C VAL A 138 7.06 12.56 0.49
N MET A 139 7.60 13.59 1.15
CA MET A 139 6.87 14.30 2.19
C MET A 139 5.53 14.87 1.67
N GLY A 140 5.55 15.50 0.50
CA GLY A 140 4.33 16.01 -0.15
C GLY A 140 3.33 14.91 -0.48
N ILE A 141 3.79 13.76 -0.99
CA ILE A 141 2.96 12.60 -1.30
C ILE A 141 2.24 12.11 -0.05
N TRP A 142 2.97 11.90 1.05
CA TRP A 142 2.37 11.43 2.30
C TRP A 142 1.38 12.43 2.87
N MET A 143 1.70 13.73 2.85
CA MET A 143 0.80 14.78 3.30
C MET A 143 -0.50 14.82 2.49
N VAL A 144 -0.40 14.86 1.15
CA VAL A 144 -1.57 14.89 0.27
C VAL A 144 -2.40 13.61 0.42
N SER A 145 -1.76 12.45 0.50
CA SER A 145 -2.45 11.16 0.66
C SER A 145 -3.22 11.10 1.98
N PHE A 146 -2.66 11.60 3.07
CA PHE A 146 -3.29 11.64 4.38
C PHE A 146 -4.47 12.64 4.43
N ILE A 147 -4.32 13.81 3.82
CA ILE A 147 -5.41 14.78 3.73
C ILE A 147 -6.58 14.18 2.93
N LEU A 148 -6.30 13.58 1.77
CA LEU A 148 -7.34 12.98 0.94
C LEU A 148 -8.01 11.76 1.58
N SER A 149 -7.27 10.96 2.35
CA SER A 149 -7.81 9.76 3.01
C SER A 149 -8.64 10.06 4.26
N THR A 150 -8.47 11.23 4.86
CA THR A 150 -9.25 11.69 6.02
C THR A 150 -10.54 12.41 5.62
N LEU A 151 -10.66 12.88 4.37
CA LEU A 151 -11.91 13.48 3.84
C LEU A 151 -13.13 12.54 3.95
N PRO A 152 -13.04 11.23 3.59
CA PRO A 152 -14.14 10.29 3.82
C PRO A 152 -14.53 10.14 5.30
N SER A 153 -13.57 10.31 6.21
CA SER A 153 -13.78 10.14 7.66
C SER A 153 -14.41 11.35 8.36
N ILE A 154 -14.32 12.55 7.77
CA ILE A 154 -14.74 13.81 8.43
C ILE A 154 -16.17 14.24 8.07
N GLY A 155 -16.74 13.85 6.92
CA GLY A 155 -18.08 14.37 6.63
C GLY A 155 -18.80 13.96 5.36
N TRP A 156 -18.34 12.97 4.58
CA TRP A 156 -19.15 12.52 3.43
C TRP A 156 -20.27 11.54 3.84
N HIS A 157 -20.09 10.81 4.93
CA HIS A 157 -21.12 9.90 5.46
C HIS A 157 -21.97 10.61 6.52
N ASN A 158 -22.71 11.65 6.11
CA ASN A 158 -23.77 12.19 6.94
C ASN A 158 -24.99 11.25 6.84
N ASN A 159 -24.97 10.14 7.58
CA ASN A 159 -26.19 9.36 7.84
C ASN A 159 -27.02 10.05 8.93
N GLY A 160 -27.39 11.30 8.69
CA GLY A 160 -28.36 12.03 9.51
C GLY A 160 -29.78 11.46 9.44
N GLU A 161 -30.00 10.32 8.77
CA GLU A 161 -31.30 9.65 8.70
C GLU A 161 -31.12 8.13 8.73
N ARG A 162 -31.24 7.53 9.94
CA ARG A 162 -32.13 6.40 10.29
C ARG A 162 -31.69 5.74 11.60
#